data_AF-A0A4Z2DPA8-F1
#
_entry.id   AF-A0A4Z2DPA8-F1
#
_cell.length_a   1.000
_cell.length_b   1.000
_cell.length_c   1.000
_cell.angle_alpha   90.00
_cell.angle_beta   90.00
_cell.angle_gamma   90.00
#
_symmetry.space_group_name_H-M   'P 1'
#
loop_
_entity.id
_entity.type
_entity.pdbx_description
1 polymer ?
#
loop_
_entity_poly.entity_id
_entity_poly.type
_entity_poly.pdbx_seq_one_letter_code
_entity_poly.pdbx_strand_id
1 'polypeptide(L)'
;MTVLIRTVYGIYTCKKWSIIFISIVLFFQFILLYNYITNNSLVQEHLKEDILYRMNMLLKCTESKQMWLQCTEQFNNLNITNYKTLRVFDSSVRLFHTSFTGELLDIQIPFKINNNHHMNDEFNERYILSNSNYVTRMHDRKSNVILRRRTVHHPKYFDVKKALHAIEVGLPADAMPINGGPIIVVQLPATTCNPNKPSEKLDLIVIVKSCIYCFDRRSYSRQTYMKSKLWKDFRIRFVFVVGLPTPNETDVYHFVGVDVNLHRNALRNSRVYESSRWIAAKKLYNESQTYNDMLIGSFYDTYFNLTSKMILSYRWAAIFCKGQTPMYLFIDDDYVLLPRNTVNLIKSLNSLSKSTSIVGGPMHPSRLVARPSKRRFNLKWEVSMKEYPWDYYPPYFYGIGYLMSSDVINEASLAMAFTQNIRIDDSYLGIVLSRLNKTLINMKEFRYHVRKKHIRMGAIMVKMNLAMNIIDWRTGDIKRT
;
A
#
# COMPACT_ATOMS: atom_id res chain seq x y z
N MET A 1 38.12 71.31 -2.81
CA MET A 1 38.05 70.25 -1.77
C MET A 1 36.62 69.88 -1.35
N THR A 2 35.59 70.26 -2.13
CA THR A 2 34.17 70.11 -1.75
C THR A 2 33.42 69.05 -2.56
N VAL A 3 34.02 68.53 -3.63
CA VAL A 3 33.43 67.51 -4.51
C VAL A 3 33.76 66.08 -4.05
N LEU A 4 34.91 65.84 -3.39
CA LEU A 4 35.28 64.52 -2.88
C LEU A 4 34.50 64.08 -1.63
N ILE A 5 33.98 65.03 -0.83
CA ILE A 5 33.30 64.73 0.43
C ILE A 5 31.88 64.18 0.20
N ARG A 6 31.20 64.60 -0.89
CA ARG A 6 29.87 64.09 -1.26
C ARG A 6 29.89 62.65 -1.76
N THR A 7 30.96 62.23 -2.45
CA THR A 7 31.08 60.86 -2.98
C THR A 7 31.37 59.84 -1.89
N VAL A 8 32.17 60.20 -0.88
CA VAL A 8 32.48 59.29 0.26
C VAL A 8 31.27 59.14 1.18
N TYR A 9 30.50 60.20 1.42
CA TYR A 9 29.25 60.11 2.21
C TYR A 9 28.17 59.27 1.51
N GLY A 10 28.04 59.37 0.17
CA GLY A 10 27.10 58.57 -0.61
C GLY A 10 27.43 57.07 -0.65
N ILE A 11 28.72 56.72 -0.66
CA ILE A 11 29.17 55.31 -0.63
C ILE A 11 28.99 54.71 0.78
N TYR A 12 29.23 55.49 1.84
CA TYR A 12 29.00 55.06 3.21
C TYR A 12 27.51 54.86 3.53
N THR A 13 26.64 55.75 3.07
CA THR A 13 25.18 55.58 3.23
C THR A 13 24.68 54.39 2.43
N CYS A 14 25.11 54.20 1.18
CA CYS A 14 24.68 53.07 0.35
C CYS A 14 25.13 51.70 0.91
N LYS A 15 26.34 51.60 1.49
CA LYS A 15 26.78 50.39 2.23
C LYS A 15 25.93 50.14 3.48
N LYS A 16 25.61 51.20 4.24
CA LYS A 16 24.77 51.09 5.46
C LYS A 16 23.36 50.61 5.12
N TRP A 17 22.76 51.13 4.04
CA TRP A 17 21.47 50.66 3.53
C TRP A 17 21.53 49.23 2.99
N SER A 18 22.62 48.81 2.34
CA SER A 18 22.79 47.43 1.90
C SER A 18 22.87 46.43 3.07
N ILE A 19 23.56 46.81 4.15
CA ILE A 19 23.67 45.98 5.37
C ILE A 19 22.31 45.89 6.06
N ILE A 20 21.59 47.01 6.19
CA ILE A 20 20.24 47.03 6.76
C ILE A 20 19.29 46.17 5.92
N PHE A 21 19.36 46.24 4.59
CA PHE A 21 18.53 45.44 3.70
C PHE A 21 18.84 43.94 3.81
N ILE A 22 20.12 43.55 3.88
CA ILE A 22 20.54 42.15 4.10
C ILE A 22 20.06 41.66 5.47
N SER A 23 20.17 42.47 6.53
CA SER A 23 19.69 42.13 7.86
C SER A 23 18.17 41.96 7.89
N ILE A 24 17.40 42.79 7.18
CA ILE A 24 15.94 42.67 7.06
C ILE A 24 15.58 41.38 6.31
N VAL A 25 16.26 41.08 5.20
CA VAL A 25 16.01 39.84 4.43
C VAL A 25 16.34 38.60 5.25
N LEU A 26 17.46 38.59 5.98
CA LEU A 26 17.84 37.49 6.87
C LEU A 26 16.85 37.35 8.03
N PHE A 27 16.33 38.45 8.58
CA PHE A 27 15.30 38.43 9.62
C PHE A 27 13.97 37.87 9.11
N PHE A 28 13.54 38.26 7.91
CA PHE A 28 12.35 37.68 7.26
C PHE A 28 12.55 36.20 6.91
N GLN A 29 13.73 35.79 6.44
CA GLN A 29 14.05 34.39 6.21
C GLN A 29 14.07 33.60 7.52
N PHE A 30 14.57 34.18 8.62
CA PHE A 30 14.54 33.56 9.94
C PHE A 30 13.12 33.44 10.48
N ILE A 31 12.25 34.44 10.27
CA ILE A 31 10.83 34.36 10.63
C ILE A 31 10.11 33.30 9.78
N LEU A 32 10.39 33.23 8.48
CA LEU A 32 9.81 32.19 7.61
C LEU A 32 10.30 30.80 8.00
N LEU A 33 11.59 30.65 8.34
CA LEU A 33 12.16 29.40 8.83
C LEU A 33 11.62 29.04 10.21
N TYR A 34 11.49 30.02 11.12
CA TYR A 34 10.90 29.85 12.45
C TYR A 34 9.43 29.46 12.32
N ASN A 35 8.63 30.14 11.51
CA ASN A 35 7.24 29.79 11.24
C ASN A 35 7.10 28.46 10.51
N TYR A 36 8.05 28.07 9.66
CA TYR A 36 8.09 26.75 9.03
C TYR A 36 8.43 25.65 10.05
N ILE A 37 9.36 25.92 10.97
CA ILE A 37 9.75 25.00 12.04
C ILE A 37 8.64 24.90 13.10
N THR A 38 8.03 26.02 13.51
CA THR A 38 6.95 26.05 14.50
C THR A 38 5.63 25.54 13.93
N ASN A 39 5.31 25.77 12.66
CA ASN A 39 4.14 25.12 12.03
C ASN A 39 4.37 23.61 11.84
N ASN A 40 5.58 23.16 11.49
CA ASN A 40 5.89 21.72 11.48
C ASN A 40 5.90 21.11 12.89
N SER A 41 6.36 21.85 13.91
CA SER A 41 6.34 21.39 15.30
C SER A 41 4.93 21.38 15.89
N LEU A 42 4.07 22.36 15.54
CA LEU A 42 2.66 22.41 15.93
C LEU A 42 1.84 21.26 15.30
N VAL A 43 2.16 20.85 14.07
CA VAL A 43 1.57 19.65 13.45
C VAL A 43 2.04 18.37 14.15
N GLN A 44 3.26 18.35 14.72
CA GLN A 44 3.76 17.21 15.52
C GLN A 44 3.36 17.24 17.00
N GLU A 45 3.08 18.40 17.60
CA GLU A 45 2.75 18.53 19.03
C GLU A 45 1.30 18.18 19.35
N HIS A 46 0.36 18.34 18.40
CA HIS A 46 -1.03 17.89 18.59
C HIS A 46 -1.27 16.39 18.32
N LEU A 47 -0.23 15.66 17.93
CA LEU A 47 -0.21 14.20 17.85
C LEU A 47 0.07 13.53 19.21
N LYS A 48 0.43 14.31 20.23
CA LYS A 48 0.75 13.80 21.56
C LYS A 48 -0.53 13.59 22.38
N GLU A 49 -0.73 12.31 22.69
CA GLU A 49 -1.59 11.72 23.72
C GLU A 49 -3.00 11.28 23.30
N ASP A 50 -3.08 9.96 23.03
CA ASP A 50 -3.94 8.99 23.74
C ASP A 50 -5.05 8.22 23.00
N ILE A 51 -5.41 8.58 21.77
CA ILE A 51 -6.67 8.06 21.18
C ILE A 51 -6.47 7.16 19.95
N LEU A 52 -5.77 7.61 18.90
CA LEU A 52 -5.63 6.86 17.64
C LEU A 52 -4.88 5.52 17.77
N TYR A 53 -3.94 5.45 18.72
CA TYR A 53 -2.85 4.48 18.70
C TYR A 53 -2.87 3.49 19.88
N ARG A 54 -3.53 3.83 21.00
CA ARG A 54 -3.89 2.89 22.08
C ARG A 54 -5.14 2.08 21.75
N MET A 55 -5.61 2.16 20.52
CA MET A 55 -6.79 1.44 20.07
C MET A 55 -6.49 -0.05 19.94
N ASN A 56 -6.54 -0.74 21.08
CA ASN A 56 -6.45 -2.18 21.13
C ASN A 56 -7.83 -2.78 20.80
N MET A 57 -8.34 -2.42 19.63
CA MET A 57 -9.63 -2.91 19.15
C MET A 57 -9.61 -4.43 19.02
N LEU A 58 -8.46 -4.97 18.62
CA LEU A 58 -8.26 -6.40 18.59
C LEU A 58 -8.37 -7.03 19.98
N LEU A 59 -7.87 -6.39 21.04
CA LEU A 59 -8.11 -6.84 22.43
C LEU A 59 -9.60 -6.85 22.75
N LYS A 60 -10.30 -5.72 22.61
CA LYS A 60 -11.74 -5.60 22.91
C LYS A 60 -12.55 -6.65 22.16
N CYS A 61 -12.33 -6.77 20.85
CA CYS A 61 -13.01 -7.74 20.00
C CYS A 61 -12.65 -9.20 20.31
N THR A 62 -11.55 -9.46 21.05
CA THR A 62 -11.13 -10.81 21.41
C THR A 62 -11.27 -11.11 22.91
N GLU A 63 -11.92 -10.26 23.70
CA GLU A 63 -12.22 -10.53 25.11
C GLU A 63 -13.13 -11.75 25.28
N SER A 64 -14.14 -11.90 24.42
CA SER A 64 -15.04 -13.05 24.43
C SER A 64 -15.53 -13.41 23.02
N LYS A 65 -16.07 -14.62 22.85
CA LYS A 65 -16.69 -15.05 21.58
C LYS A 65 -17.87 -14.15 21.19
N GLN A 66 -18.63 -13.64 22.16
CA GLN A 66 -19.76 -12.74 21.91
C GLN A 66 -19.27 -11.37 21.41
N MET A 67 -18.27 -10.79 22.08
CA MET A 67 -17.64 -9.52 21.66
C MET A 67 -17.06 -9.64 20.25
N TRP A 68 -16.46 -10.79 19.93
CA TRP A 68 -15.97 -11.08 18.58
C TRP A 68 -17.05 -11.03 17.52
N LEU A 69 -18.16 -11.75 17.74
CA LEU A 69 -19.27 -11.77 16.79
C LEU A 69 -19.84 -10.36 16.60
N GLN A 70 -20.06 -9.62 17.70
CA GLN A 70 -20.52 -8.23 17.67
C GLN A 70 -19.58 -7.32 16.87
N CYS A 71 -18.28 -7.37 17.13
CA CYS A 71 -17.30 -6.60 16.36
C CYS A 71 -17.34 -6.95 14.87
N THR A 72 -17.35 -8.24 14.52
CA THR A 72 -17.35 -8.64 13.10
C THR A 72 -18.62 -8.25 12.36
N GLU A 73 -19.77 -8.33 13.03
CA GLU A 73 -21.05 -7.89 12.47
C GLU A 73 -21.05 -6.38 12.27
N GLN A 74 -20.56 -5.63 13.25
CA GLN A 74 -20.41 -4.18 13.14
C GLN A 74 -19.51 -3.82 11.98
N PHE A 75 -18.30 -4.41 11.87
CA PHE A 75 -17.38 -4.10 10.77
C PHE A 75 -17.97 -4.33 9.38
N ASN A 76 -18.83 -5.34 9.22
CA ASN A 76 -19.52 -5.60 7.95
C ASN A 76 -20.67 -4.63 7.67
N ASN A 77 -21.39 -4.22 8.71
CA ASN A 77 -22.59 -3.40 8.61
C ASN A 77 -22.29 -1.90 8.72
N LEU A 78 -21.01 -1.50 8.70
CA LEU A 78 -20.61 -0.11 8.65
C LEU A 78 -21.03 0.52 7.33
N ASN A 79 -22.26 1.03 7.32
CA ASN A 79 -22.73 1.99 6.33
C ASN A 79 -22.33 3.38 6.82
N ILE A 80 -21.38 4.00 6.12
CA ILE A 80 -20.86 5.31 6.50
C ILE A 80 -21.82 6.38 5.98
N THR A 81 -22.62 6.94 6.89
CA THR A 81 -23.38 8.17 6.65
C THR A 81 -23.18 9.15 7.81
N ASN A 82 -22.54 10.28 7.49
CA ASN A 82 -22.34 11.49 8.29
C ASN A 82 -21.49 11.39 9.59
N TYR A 83 -21.08 12.54 10.15
CA TYR A 83 -19.71 13.05 9.99
C TYR A 83 -19.13 13.72 11.28
N LYS A 84 -17.95 13.26 11.80
CA LYS A 84 -16.96 13.96 12.71
C LYS A 84 -15.54 13.31 12.95
N THR A 85 -14.52 14.15 13.00
CA THR A 85 -13.06 13.92 12.86
C THR A 85 -12.27 13.02 13.82
N LEU A 86 -11.19 12.42 13.28
CA LEU A 86 -9.87 12.35 13.92
C LEU A 86 -9.07 13.62 13.58
N ARG A 87 -8.75 14.45 14.59
CA ARG A 87 -7.96 15.69 14.45
C ARG A 87 -6.47 15.38 14.52
N VAL A 88 -5.86 15.06 13.38
CA VAL A 88 -4.39 14.97 13.24
C VAL A 88 -3.89 15.64 11.95
N PHE A 89 -4.81 16.08 11.09
CA PHE A 89 -4.50 16.91 9.92
C PHE A 89 -5.20 18.27 10.07
N ASP A 90 -4.57 19.30 9.49
CA ASP A 90 -5.06 20.67 9.32
C ASP A 90 -6.60 20.77 9.43
N SER A 91 -7.11 21.70 10.23
CA SER A 91 -8.54 21.88 10.53
C SER A 91 -9.44 22.10 9.30
N SER A 92 -8.84 22.24 8.11
CA SER A 92 -9.48 22.22 6.80
C SER A 92 -9.76 20.81 6.21
N VAL A 93 -9.21 19.74 6.78
CA VAL A 93 -9.37 18.34 6.35
C VAL A 93 -10.53 17.69 7.12
N ARG A 94 -11.64 17.40 6.43
CA ARG A 94 -12.83 16.82 7.06
C ARG A 94 -12.78 15.29 6.99
N LEU A 95 -12.72 14.64 8.14
CA LEU A 95 -12.87 13.20 8.34
C LEU A 95 -14.02 12.94 9.33
N PHE A 96 -14.59 11.75 9.33
CA PHE A 96 -15.99 11.59 9.67
C PHE A 96 -16.33 10.36 10.55
N HIS A 97 -16.97 10.62 11.71
CA HIS A 97 -17.33 9.81 12.88
C HIS A 97 -18.37 8.72 12.64
N THR A 98 -18.30 7.71 13.50
CA THR A 98 -19.44 6.86 13.89
C THR A 98 -19.50 6.78 15.41
N SER A 99 -20.69 6.84 15.99
CA SER A 99 -20.93 6.65 17.43
C SER A 99 -20.78 5.18 17.82
N PHE A 100 -19.53 4.71 17.88
CA PHE A 100 -19.14 3.63 18.78
C PHE A 100 -18.36 4.30 19.89
N THR A 101 -18.80 4.17 21.13
CA THR A 101 -18.14 4.77 22.28
C THR A 101 -16.74 4.15 22.44
N GLY A 102 -15.72 4.85 21.89
CA GLY A 102 -14.30 4.53 21.98
C GLY A 102 -13.63 4.28 20.63
N GLU A 103 -13.46 5.35 19.85
CA GLU A 103 -12.38 5.63 18.87
C GLU A 103 -11.98 4.50 17.91
N LEU A 104 -12.22 4.70 16.60
CA LEU A 104 -11.86 3.80 15.48
C LEU A 104 -10.77 4.46 14.63
N LEU A 105 -9.70 3.72 14.31
CA LEU A 105 -8.68 4.12 13.34
C LEU A 105 -9.09 3.62 11.97
N ASP A 106 -9.56 4.53 11.14
CA ASP A 106 -9.80 4.29 9.74
C ASP A 106 -8.72 4.94 8.88
N ILE A 107 -8.27 4.21 7.87
CA ILE A 107 -7.35 4.76 6.88
C ILE A 107 -8.14 5.12 5.62
N GLN A 108 -8.32 6.41 5.44
CA GLN A 108 -8.85 7.02 4.22
C GLN A 108 -7.72 7.60 3.38
N ILE A 109 -8.04 8.01 2.16
CA ILE A 109 -7.09 8.66 1.27
C ILE A 109 -7.11 10.15 1.61
N PRO A 110 -5.98 10.76 1.98
CA PRO A 110 -5.94 12.17 2.36
C PRO A 110 -6.18 13.05 1.13
N PHE A 111 -7.11 14.00 1.25
CA PHE A 111 -7.30 15.06 0.27
C PHE A 111 -7.96 16.28 0.93
N LYS A 112 -7.62 17.49 0.47
CA LYS A 112 -8.28 18.75 0.85
C LYS A 112 -9.37 19.06 -0.16
N ILE A 113 -10.41 19.81 0.18
CA ILE A 113 -11.35 20.38 -0.80
C ILE A 113 -11.27 21.90 -0.62
N ASN A 114 -10.98 22.63 -1.70
CA ASN A 114 -10.90 24.09 -1.70
C ASN A 114 -12.32 24.72 -1.67
N ASN A 115 -12.37 26.05 -1.49
CA ASN A 115 -13.63 26.81 -1.37
C ASN A 115 -14.54 26.74 -2.61
N ASN A 116 -14.03 26.27 -3.75
CA ASN A 116 -14.80 26.06 -4.97
C ASN A 116 -15.33 24.62 -5.09
N HIS A 117 -15.18 23.76 -4.07
CA HIS A 117 -15.51 22.32 -4.05
C HIS A 117 -14.53 21.44 -4.84
N HIS A 118 -13.26 21.86 -4.93
CA HIS A 118 -12.22 21.22 -5.73
C HIS A 118 -11.13 20.56 -4.85
N MET A 119 -10.82 19.27 -5.04
CA MET A 119 -9.96 18.43 -4.18
C MET A 119 -8.39 18.61 -4.26
N ASN A 120 -7.70 19.29 -3.34
CA ASN A 120 -6.21 19.47 -3.33
C ASN A 120 -5.40 18.35 -2.60
N ASP A 121 -4.33 17.80 -3.17
CA ASP A 121 -3.33 16.91 -2.51
C ASP A 121 -1.88 17.44 -2.65
N GLU A 122 -1.01 17.10 -1.68
CA GLU A 122 0.37 17.55 -1.56
C GLU A 122 1.38 16.55 -2.14
N PHE A 123 1.50 16.48 -3.46
CA PHE A 123 2.64 15.83 -4.11
C PHE A 123 3.02 16.56 -5.42
N ASN A 124 4.16 17.26 -5.41
CA ASN A 124 4.75 17.96 -6.56
C ASN A 124 5.56 17.00 -7.45
N GLU A 125 5.28 16.93 -8.76
CA GLU A 125 6.15 17.45 -9.85
C GLU A 125 5.62 17.09 -11.28
N ARG A 126 5.86 18.02 -12.21
CA ARG A 126 5.18 18.31 -13.51
C ARG A 126 5.61 17.43 -14.68
N TYR A 127 4.74 17.11 -15.66
CA TYR A 127 5.05 17.02 -17.13
C TYR A 127 3.78 17.05 -18.04
N ILE A 128 3.95 17.49 -19.30
CA ILE A 128 2.93 17.88 -20.32
C ILE A 128 2.71 16.77 -21.38
N LEU A 129 1.57 16.86 -22.11
CA LEU A 129 1.21 16.35 -23.47
C LEU A 129 0.46 15.00 -23.53
N SER A 130 -0.47 14.73 -24.44
CA SER A 130 -1.14 15.47 -25.54
C SER A 130 -2.49 14.79 -25.85
N ASN A 131 -3.42 15.53 -26.46
CA ASN A 131 -4.81 15.14 -26.77
C ASN A 131 -4.94 13.94 -27.72
N SER A 132 -5.81 12.98 -27.39
CA SER A 132 -6.85 12.47 -28.32
C SER A 132 -7.90 11.62 -27.58
N ASN A 133 -9.18 11.88 -27.86
CA ASN A 133 -10.35 11.50 -27.05
C ASN A 133 -11.04 10.18 -27.46
N TYR A 134 -10.41 9.30 -28.25
CA TYR A 134 -11.10 8.12 -28.78
C TYR A 134 -10.20 6.89 -28.87
N VAL A 135 -10.69 5.75 -28.36
CA VAL A 135 -10.14 4.42 -28.65
C VAL A 135 -11.26 3.57 -29.23
N THR A 136 -11.10 3.18 -30.49
CA THR A 136 -11.96 2.22 -31.19
C THR A 136 -11.39 0.81 -31.00
N ARG A 137 -12.22 -0.16 -30.66
CA ARG A 137 -11.81 -1.57 -30.55
C ARG A 137 -11.66 -2.15 -31.96
N MET A 138 -10.42 -2.33 -32.44
CA MET A 138 -10.16 -3.05 -33.68
C MET A 138 -10.31 -4.55 -33.45
N HIS A 139 -11.54 -5.08 -33.49
CA HIS A 139 -11.75 -6.44 -34.00
C HIS A 139 -13.18 -6.85 -34.44
N ASP A 140 -14.18 -5.98 -34.41
CA ASP A 140 -15.54 -6.36 -34.87
C ASP A 140 -15.89 -5.68 -36.19
N ARG A 141 -15.40 -6.22 -37.31
CA ARG A 141 -16.02 -6.00 -38.62
C ARG A 141 -17.09 -7.08 -38.82
N LYS A 142 -18.34 -6.67 -38.63
CA LYS A 142 -19.62 -7.41 -38.84
C LYS A 142 -20.24 -8.05 -37.60
N SER A 143 -20.79 -7.23 -36.71
CA SER A 143 -22.13 -7.42 -36.11
C SER A 143 -22.46 -6.26 -35.17
N ASN A 144 -23.69 -5.76 -35.25
CA ASN A 144 -24.35 -4.72 -34.45
C ASN A 144 -23.56 -4.14 -33.25
N VAL A 145 -23.25 -2.85 -33.38
CA VAL A 145 -22.64 -2.02 -32.33
C VAL A 145 -23.61 -1.93 -31.14
N ILE A 146 -23.34 -2.69 -30.08
CA ILE A 146 -23.99 -2.46 -28.80
C ILE A 146 -23.35 -1.20 -28.20
N LEU A 147 -24.03 -0.06 -28.32
CA LEU A 147 -23.72 1.17 -27.60
C LEU A 147 -23.85 0.91 -26.09
N ARG A 148 -22.73 0.83 -25.39
CA ARG A 148 -22.69 0.68 -23.92
C ARG A 148 -22.57 2.06 -23.25
N ARG A 149 -23.47 2.37 -22.31
CA ARG A 149 -23.43 3.62 -21.51
C ARG A 149 -22.09 3.74 -20.76
N ARG A 150 -21.44 4.91 -20.87
CA ARG A 150 -20.16 5.27 -20.20
C ARG A 150 -20.17 5.19 -18.66
N THR A 151 -21.35 5.06 -18.04
CA THR A 151 -21.52 5.21 -16.59
C THR A 151 -21.29 3.93 -15.77
N VAL A 152 -21.12 2.76 -16.39
CA VAL A 152 -21.12 1.46 -15.66
C VAL A 152 -19.99 0.50 -16.09
N HIS A 153 -18.88 0.99 -16.64
CA HIS A 153 -17.79 0.12 -17.06
C HIS A 153 -16.46 0.46 -16.41
N HIS A 154 -15.76 -0.60 -15.99
CA HIS A 154 -14.33 -0.57 -15.70
C HIS A 154 -13.53 -0.30 -16.98
N PRO A 155 -12.24 -0.03 -16.83
CA PRO A 155 -11.96 1.22 -16.15
C PRO A 155 -12.77 2.35 -16.84
N LYS A 156 -13.51 3.14 -16.06
CA LYS A 156 -14.00 4.44 -16.54
C LYS A 156 -12.79 5.11 -17.19
N TYR A 157 -12.92 5.53 -18.45
CA TYR A 157 -11.86 6.29 -19.10
C TYR A 157 -11.67 7.58 -18.30
N PHE A 158 -10.67 7.53 -17.42
CA PHE A 158 -10.34 8.53 -16.43
C PHE A 158 -8.82 8.60 -16.48
N ASP A 159 -8.33 9.70 -17.04
CA ASP A 159 -6.92 10.01 -17.17
C ASP A 159 -6.39 10.26 -15.76
N VAL A 160 -5.71 9.27 -15.19
CA VAL A 160 -5.22 9.36 -13.81
C VAL A 160 -4.16 10.44 -13.68
N LYS A 161 -3.41 10.80 -14.74
CA LYS A 161 -2.48 11.92 -14.68
C LYS A 161 -3.22 13.26 -14.62
N LYS A 162 -4.28 13.43 -15.42
CA LYS A 162 -5.18 14.60 -15.29
C LYS A 162 -5.94 14.59 -13.97
N ALA A 163 -6.24 13.43 -13.41
CA ALA A 163 -6.85 13.33 -12.09
C ALA A 163 -5.85 13.70 -11.00
N LEU A 164 -4.61 13.24 -11.06
CA LEU A 164 -3.53 13.64 -10.16
C LEU A 164 -3.26 15.15 -10.29
N HIS A 165 -3.27 15.70 -11.50
CA HIS A 165 -3.13 17.13 -11.73
C HIS A 165 -4.38 17.94 -11.30
N ALA A 166 -5.57 17.42 -11.57
CA ALA A 166 -6.81 17.97 -11.04
C ALA A 166 -6.88 17.78 -9.53
N ILE A 167 -6.14 16.86 -8.93
CA ILE A 167 -5.95 16.76 -7.49
C ILE A 167 -4.95 17.82 -7.01
N GLU A 168 -4.06 18.35 -7.85
CA GLU A 168 -3.19 19.49 -7.49
C GLU A 168 -3.95 20.83 -7.48
N VAL A 169 -4.94 21.01 -8.38
CA VAL A 169 -5.76 22.24 -8.52
C VAL A 169 -7.19 22.11 -8.00
N GLY A 170 -7.54 20.90 -7.63
CA GLY A 170 -8.80 20.45 -7.09
C GLY A 170 -9.81 19.81 -8.08
N LEU A 171 -10.27 18.59 -7.75
CA LEU A 171 -11.17 17.76 -8.56
C LEU A 171 -12.59 18.34 -8.66
N PRO A 172 -13.26 18.26 -9.82
CA PRO A 172 -14.68 18.56 -9.93
C PRO A 172 -15.54 17.59 -9.10
N ALA A 173 -16.71 18.05 -8.66
CA ALA A 173 -17.60 17.35 -7.72
C ALA A 173 -18.07 15.95 -8.17
N ASP A 174 -17.97 15.63 -9.46
CA ASP A 174 -18.34 14.34 -10.06
C ASP A 174 -17.20 13.29 -10.06
N ALA A 175 -15.99 13.67 -9.65
CA ALA A 175 -14.82 12.80 -9.60
C ALA A 175 -14.63 12.11 -8.22
N MET A 176 -15.72 11.68 -7.57
CA MET A 176 -15.62 11.00 -6.26
C MET A 176 -14.87 9.66 -6.36
N PRO A 177 -14.02 9.32 -5.37
CA PRO A 177 -13.30 8.05 -5.34
C PRO A 177 -14.26 6.86 -5.20
N ILE A 178 -14.09 5.86 -6.06
CA ILE A 178 -14.92 4.63 -6.10
C ILE A 178 -14.63 3.75 -4.88
N ASN A 179 -13.36 3.63 -4.51
CA ASN A 179 -12.91 2.87 -3.34
C ASN A 179 -12.52 3.82 -2.19
N GLY A 180 -13.05 5.05 -2.16
CA GLY A 180 -12.65 6.06 -1.17
C GLY A 180 -13.10 5.77 0.26
N GLY A 181 -13.92 4.74 0.48
CA GLY A 181 -14.39 4.34 1.80
C GLY A 181 -13.25 3.98 2.76
N PRO A 182 -13.48 4.10 4.08
CA PRO A 182 -12.52 3.77 5.12
C PRO A 182 -12.18 2.28 5.09
N ILE A 183 -10.91 1.98 5.33
CA ILE A 183 -10.48 0.64 5.75
C ILE A 183 -10.10 0.75 7.22
N ILE A 184 -10.86 0.09 8.08
CA ILE A 184 -10.59 0.11 9.52
C ILE A 184 -9.36 -0.75 9.80
N VAL A 185 -8.45 -0.17 10.58
CA VAL A 185 -7.28 -0.84 11.11
C VAL A 185 -7.57 -1.24 12.53
N VAL A 186 -7.50 -2.54 12.77
CA VAL A 186 -7.74 -3.16 14.08
C VAL A 186 -6.43 -3.24 14.89
N GLN A 187 -5.29 -3.25 14.20
CA GLN A 187 -3.95 -3.23 14.81
C GLN A 187 -2.90 -2.66 13.83
N LEU A 188 -2.08 -1.73 14.31
CA LEU A 188 -0.89 -1.23 13.60
C LEU A 188 0.41 -1.97 14.06
N PRO A 189 1.43 -2.06 13.18
CA PRO A 189 2.73 -2.59 13.57
C PRO A 189 3.47 -1.61 14.49
N ALA A 190 3.78 -2.01 15.72
CA ALA A 190 4.28 -1.07 16.73
C ALA A 190 5.76 -0.66 16.57
N THR A 191 6.50 -1.35 15.72
CA THR A 191 7.94 -1.15 15.49
C THR A 191 8.28 -0.50 14.15
N THR A 192 7.32 -0.40 13.22
CA THR A 192 7.56 0.05 11.84
C THR A 192 6.59 1.15 11.49
N CYS A 193 7.09 2.30 11.03
CA CYS A 193 6.26 3.46 10.69
C CYS A 193 5.30 3.88 11.81
N ASN A 194 5.78 3.80 13.05
CA ASN A 194 5.01 4.19 14.21
C ASN A 194 5.04 5.72 14.34
N PRO A 195 3.89 6.41 14.28
CA PRO A 195 3.83 7.88 14.33
C PRO A 195 4.31 8.46 15.67
N ASN A 196 4.27 7.67 16.75
CA ASN A 196 4.68 8.08 18.10
C ASN A 196 6.17 7.86 18.38
N LYS A 197 6.90 7.26 17.44
CA LYS A 197 8.35 7.03 17.57
C LYS A 197 9.10 7.88 16.55
N PRO A 198 10.34 8.30 16.86
CA PRO A 198 11.19 8.94 15.89
C PRO A 198 11.27 8.10 14.61
N SER A 199 11.13 8.76 13.45
CA SER A 199 11.23 8.09 12.16
C SER A 199 12.65 7.58 11.95
N GLU A 200 12.84 6.27 11.99
CA GLU A 200 14.08 5.62 11.57
C GLU A 200 14.16 5.62 10.04
N LYS A 201 15.30 6.00 9.50
CA LYS A 201 15.57 5.82 8.07
C LYS A 201 15.88 4.34 7.82
N LEU A 202 15.10 3.72 6.96
CA LEU A 202 15.21 2.31 6.58
C LEU A 202 15.69 2.20 5.14
N ASP A 203 16.39 1.12 4.82
CA ASP A 203 16.81 0.80 3.45
C ASP A 203 15.73 0.01 2.70
N LEU A 204 14.90 -0.74 3.43
CA LEU A 204 13.79 -1.52 2.88
C LEU A 204 12.70 -1.77 3.92
N ILE A 205 11.43 -1.64 3.52
CA ILE A 205 10.30 -2.22 4.24
C ILE A 205 9.76 -3.40 3.43
N VAL A 206 9.65 -4.56 4.06
CA VAL A 206 9.09 -5.78 3.46
C VAL A 206 7.68 -5.98 3.99
N ILE A 207 6.71 -6.01 3.07
CA ILE A 207 5.31 -6.28 3.35
C ILE A 207 5.03 -7.73 2.99
N VAL A 208 4.69 -8.54 3.98
CA VAL A 208 4.43 -9.97 3.82
C VAL A 208 2.92 -10.21 3.87
N LYS A 209 2.32 -10.53 2.72
CA LYS A 209 0.93 -10.98 2.66
C LYS A 209 0.84 -12.36 3.33
N SER A 210 0.18 -12.43 4.48
CA SER A 210 -0.01 -13.68 5.23
C SER A 210 -1.49 -13.99 5.43
N CYS A 211 -1.84 -15.26 5.62
CA CYS A 211 -3.22 -15.65 5.92
C CYS A 211 -3.51 -15.62 7.43
N ILE A 212 -4.74 -15.32 7.82
CA ILE A 212 -5.18 -15.33 9.23
C ILE A 212 -4.77 -16.59 10.01
N TYR A 213 -4.84 -17.77 9.39
CA TYR A 213 -4.50 -19.05 10.02
C TYR A 213 -3.03 -19.48 9.87
N CYS A 214 -2.19 -18.69 9.19
CA CYS A 214 -0.81 -19.04 8.82
C CYS A 214 0.23 -18.77 9.93
N PHE A 215 -0.12 -19.06 11.19
CA PHE A 215 0.73 -18.83 12.36
C PHE A 215 2.12 -19.49 12.22
N ASP A 216 2.17 -20.72 11.73
CA ASP A 216 3.43 -21.46 11.60
C ASP A 216 4.35 -20.86 10.52
N ARG A 217 3.78 -20.31 9.45
CA ARG A 217 4.55 -19.62 8.39
C ARG A 217 5.16 -18.32 8.90
N ARG A 218 4.38 -17.53 9.64
CA ARG A 218 4.89 -16.30 10.28
C ARG A 218 5.96 -16.62 11.31
N SER A 219 5.73 -17.62 12.16
CA SER A 219 6.72 -18.12 13.12
C SER A 219 8.01 -18.58 12.42
N TYR A 220 7.90 -19.37 11.35
CA TYR A 220 9.04 -19.80 10.55
C TYR A 220 9.81 -18.61 9.97
N SER A 221 9.10 -17.63 9.42
CA SER A 221 9.70 -16.41 8.85
C SER A 221 10.53 -15.65 9.90
N ARG A 222 9.97 -15.43 11.10
CA ARG A 222 10.65 -14.82 12.26
C ARG A 222 11.89 -15.60 12.70
N GLN A 223 11.81 -16.93 12.67
CA GLN A 223 12.92 -17.81 13.04
C GLN A 223 13.97 -17.97 11.94
N THR A 224 13.75 -17.43 10.74
CA THR A 224 14.63 -17.62 9.58
C THR A 224 15.08 -16.29 9.00
N TYR A 225 14.58 -15.91 7.82
CA TYR A 225 15.07 -14.78 7.05
C TYR A 225 14.80 -13.43 7.71
N MET A 226 13.89 -13.34 8.69
CA MET A 226 13.63 -12.09 9.43
C MET A 226 14.61 -11.85 10.59
N LYS A 227 15.52 -12.78 10.89
CA LYS A 227 16.52 -12.60 11.95
C LYS A 227 17.46 -11.43 11.62
N SER A 228 17.46 -10.41 12.48
CA SER A 228 18.26 -9.17 12.31
C SER A 228 19.73 -9.45 11.99
N LYS A 229 20.34 -10.42 12.65
CA LYS A 229 21.75 -10.82 12.44
C LYS A 229 22.10 -11.19 10.98
N LEU A 230 21.13 -11.62 10.18
CA LEU A 230 21.35 -11.99 8.77
C LEU A 230 21.45 -10.76 7.85
N TRP A 231 21.03 -9.58 8.32
CA TRP A 231 20.99 -8.35 7.54
C TRP A 231 22.14 -7.39 7.84
N LYS A 232 22.95 -7.67 8.88
CA LYS A 232 24.11 -6.84 9.29
C LYS A 232 23.67 -5.38 9.45
N ASP A 233 24.32 -4.45 8.75
CA ASP A 233 24.04 -3.01 8.81
C ASP A 233 22.88 -2.58 7.89
N PHE A 234 22.25 -3.50 7.17
CA PHE A 234 21.12 -3.20 6.29
C PHE A 234 19.84 -3.04 7.11
N ARG A 235 19.27 -1.83 7.11
CA ARG A 235 18.13 -1.45 7.96
C ARG A 235 16.84 -1.88 7.28
N ILE A 236 16.32 -3.00 7.75
CA ILE A 236 15.12 -3.62 7.20
C ILE A 236 14.05 -3.78 8.29
N ARG A 237 12.79 -3.63 7.88
CA ARG A 237 11.63 -4.00 8.71
C ARG A 237 10.69 -4.90 7.92
N PHE A 238 10.05 -5.82 8.62
CA PHE A 238 9.08 -6.75 8.07
C PHE A 238 7.73 -6.48 8.71
N VAL A 239 6.68 -6.45 7.90
CA VAL A 239 5.30 -6.27 8.37
C VAL A 239 4.42 -7.34 7.75
N PHE A 240 3.78 -8.16 8.58
CA PHE A 240 2.75 -9.08 8.14
C PHE A 240 1.43 -8.33 7.98
N VAL A 241 0.74 -8.55 6.85
CA VAL A 241 -0.59 -7.99 6.61
C VAL A 241 -1.62 -9.09 6.60
N VAL A 242 -2.62 -8.96 7.47
CA VAL A 242 -3.64 -9.98 7.74
C VAL A 242 -5.01 -9.29 7.90
N GLY A 243 -6.09 -9.99 7.62
CA GLY A 243 -7.44 -9.53 7.97
C GLY A 243 -7.98 -10.25 9.22
N LEU A 244 -9.30 -10.35 9.29
CA LEU A 244 -10.04 -11.02 10.37
C LEU A 244 -10.57 -12.40 9.94
N PRO A 245 -10.69 -13.38 10.85
CA PRO A 245 -11.37 -14.65 10.56
C PRO A 245 -12.81 -14.42 10.06
N THR A 246 -13.22 -15.14 9.01
CA THR A 246 -14.61 -15.16 8.56
C THR A 246 -15.43 -16.09 9.47
N PRO A 247 -16.52 -15.63 10.13
CA PRO A 247 -17.35 -16.48 11.00
C PRO A 247 -17.87 -17.74 10.29
N ASN A 248 -18.41 -17.57 9.07
CA ASN A 248 -19.00 -18.62 8.24
C ASN A 248 -18.20 -18.78 6.94
N GLU A 249 -16.94 -19.21 7.04
CA GLU A 249 -16.08 -19.38 5.87
C GLU A 249 -16.50 -20.58 5.00
N THR A 250 -16.63 -20.37 3.70
CA THR A 250 -16.96 -21.39 2.70
C THR A 250 -15.81 -21.57 1.69
N ASP A 251 -15.74 -22.74 1.04
CA ASP A 251 -14.81 -22.97 -0.08
C ASP A 251 -15.41 -22.58 -1.43
N VAL A 252 -16.73 -22.40 -1.49
CA VAL A 252 -17.49 -21.93 -2.64
C VAL A 252 -17.79 -20.44 -2.49
N TYR A 253 -17.47 -19.69 -3.54
CA TYR A 253 -17.74 -18.27 -3.65
C TYR A 253 -18.58 -18.00 -4.89
N HIS A 254 -19.62 -17.20 -4.71
CA HIS A 254 -20.55 -16.81 -5.77
C HIS A 254 -20.24 -15.39 -6.23
N PHE A 255 -19.76 -15.27 -7.47
CA PHE A 255 -19.53 -13.98 -8.11
C PHE A 255 -20.48 -13.80 -9.28
N VAL A 256 -20.64 -12.55 -9.71
CA VAL A 256 -21.52 -12.22 -10.82
C VAL A 256 -21.07 -12.96 -12.09
N GLY A 257 -21.82 -14.00 -12.47
CA GLY A 257 -21.58 -14.80 -13.67
C GLY A 257 -20.50 -15.87 -13.55
N VAL A 258 -20.03 -16.20 -12.34
CA VAL A 258 -19.09 -17.30 -12.09
C VAL A 258 -19.10 -17.75 -10.64
N ASP A 259 -19.17 -19.07 -10.43
CA ASP A 259 -18.96 -19.70 -9.14
C ASP A 259 -17.56 -20.29 -9.08
N VAL A 260 -16.89 -20.12 -7.95
CA VAL A 260 -15.51 -20.59 -7.78
C VAL A 260 -15.36 -21.39 -6.51
N ASN A 261 -14.81 -22.60 -6.64
CA ASN A 261 -14.42 -23.45 -5.52
C ASN A 261 -12.89 -23.47 -5.36
N LEU A 262 -12.38 -23.08 -4.19
CA LEU A 262 -10.92 -23.02 -3.92
C LEU A 262 -10.27 -24.38 -3.60
N HIS A 263 -11.09 -25.44 -3.57
CA HIS A 263 -10.77 -26.81 -3.15
C HIS A 263 -10.37 -26.93 -1.67
N ARG A 264 -10.51 -28.16 -1.13
CA ARG A 264 -10.30 -28.48 0.30
C ARG A 264 -8.95 -28.03 0.85
N ASN A 265 -7.89 -28.07 0.04
CA ASN A 265 -6.54 -27.70 0.48
C ASN A 265 -6.41 -26.22 0.85
N ALA A 266 -7.19 -25.33 0.22
CA ALA A 266 -7.16 -23.90 0.54
C ALA A 266 -7.70 -23.60 1.95
N LEU A 267 -8.67 -24.39 2.43
CA LEU A 267 -9.27 -24.23 3.77
C LEU A 267 -8.62 -25.09 4.86
N ARG A 268 -7.52 -25.81 4.57
CA ARG A 268 -6.93 -26.75 5.52
C ARG A 268 -6.66 -26.12 6.89
N ASN A 269 -6.03 -24.95 6.91
CA ASN A 269 -5.70 -24.27 8.16
C ASN A 269 -6.93 -23.62 8.81
N SER A 270 -7.90 -23.19 8.00
CA SER A 270 -9.18 -22.64 8.47
C SER A 270 -9.97 -23.69 9.25
N ARG A 271 -10.06 -24.93 8.76
CA ARG A 271 -10.85 -26.01 9.39
C ARG A 271 -10.42 -26.35 10.81
N VAL A 272 -9.16 -26.14 11.16
CA VAL A 272 -8.66 -26.32 12.54
C VAL A 272 -9.41 -25.42 13.53
N TYR A 273 -9.93 -24.28 13.06
CA TYR A 273 -10.65 -23.29 13.86
C TYR A 273 -12.15 -23.23 13.53
N GLU A 274 -12.70 -24.25 12.85
CA GLU A 274 -14.11 -24.29 12.45
C GLU A 274 -15.06 -24.24 13.64
N SER A 275 -14.72 -24.92 14.73
CA SER A 275 -15.51 -24.91 15.97
C SER A 275 -15.56 -23.53 16.65
N SER A 276 -14.54 -22.68 16.43
CA SER A 276 -14.50 -21.32 16.98
C SER A 276 -13.47 -20.44 16.30
N ARG A 277 -13.96 -19.56 15.41
CA ARG A 277 -13.16 -18.52 14.74
C ARG A 277 -12.56 -17.49 15.71
N TRP A 278 -13.22 -17.29 16.85
CA TRP A 278 -12.72 -16.46 17.94
C TRP A 278 -11.38 -16.95 18.49
N ILE A 279 -11.13 -18.26 18.57
CA ILE A 279 -9.84 -18.79 19.04
C ILE A 279 -8.69 -18.34 18.12
N ALA A 280 -8.92 -18.34 16.80
CA ALA A 280 -7.95 -17.83 15.85
C ALA A 280 -7.73 -16.32 16.02
N ALA A 281 -8.80 -15.54 16.21
CA ALA A 281 -8.71 -14.11 16.48
C ALA A 281 -7.92 -13.82 17.77
N LYS A 282 -8.17 -14.56 18.86
CA LYS A 282 -7.44 -14.43 20.12
C LYS A 282 -5.96 -14.80 19.97
N LYS A 283 -5.65 -15.85 19.21
CA LYS A 283 -4.28 -16.24 18.91
C LYS A 283 -3.55 -15.16 18.09
N LEU A 284 -4.23 -14.57 17.10
CA LEU A 284 -3.71 -13.43 16.32
C LEU A 284 -3.44 -12.22 17.21
N TYR A 285 -4.35 -11.90 18.13
CA TYR A 285 -4.15 -10.84 19.11
C TYR A 285 -2.85 -11.06 19.90
N ASN A 286 -2.71 -12.21 20.54
CA ASN A 286 -1.52 -12.53 21.33
C ASN A 286 -0.23 -12.48 20.49
N GLU A 287 -0.28 -13.00 19.25
CA GLU A 287 0.84 -12.90 18.31
C GLU A 287 1.23 -11.45 18.02
N SER A 288 0.24 -10.60 17.72
CA SER A 288 0.49 -9.18 17.39
C SER A 288 1.17 -8.43 18.52
N GLN A 289 0.77 -8.67 19.78
CA GLN A 289 1.37 -8.05 20.96
C GLN A 289 2.78 -8.58 21.23
N THR A 290 3.02 -9.86 20.95
CA THR A 290 4.33 -10.49 21.16
C THR A 290 5.38 -9.96 20.19
N TYR A 291 5.02 -9.83 18.90
CA TYR A 291 6.00 -9.58 17.84
C TYR A 291 5.98 -8.16 17.27
N ASN A 292 4.91 -7.39 17.48
CA ASN A 292 4.81 -5.97 17.09
C ASN A 292 5.05 -5.69 15.59
N ASP A 293 4.82 -6.68 14.73
CA ASP A 293 5.12 -6.69 13.30
C ASP A 293 3.88 -6.93 12.42
N MET A 294 2.68 -6.65 12.95
CA MET A 294 1.42 -6.99 12.28
C MET A 294 0.57 -5.75 11.97
N LEU A 295 0.15 -5.64 10.71
CA LEU A 295 -0.89 -4.75 10.23
C LEU A 295 -2.17 -5.57 10.02
N ILE A 296 -3.23 -5.26 10.79
CA ILE A 296 -4.47 -6.05 10.79
C ILE A 296 -5.64 -5.16 10.39
N GLY A 297 -6.29 -5.49 9.27
CA GLY A 297 -7.49 -4.82 8.77
C GLY A 297 -8.77 -5.49 9.25
N SER A 298 -9.87 -4.74 9.28
CA SER A 298 -11.19 -5.23 9.71
C SER A 298 -11.90 -6.13 8.68
N PHE A 299 -11.36 -6.25 7.46
CA PHE A 299 -11.94 -7.08 6.42
C PHE A 299 -11.74 -8.57 6.70
N TYR A 300 -12.65 -9.41 6.19
CA TYR A 300 -12.48 -10.86 6.23
C TYR A 300 -11.31 -11.33 5.39
N ASP A 301 -10.39 -12.09 6.00
CA ASP A 301 -9.18 -12.58 5.37
C ASP A 301 -9.43 -13.83 4.53
N THR A 302 -10.05 -13.64 3.36
CA THR A 302 -10.31 -14.69 2.38
C THR A 302 -9.46 -14.49 1.13
N TYR A 303 -9.33 -15.54 0.31
CA TYR A 303 -8.56 -15.48 -0.94
C TYR A 303 -9.05 -14.37 -1.89
N PHE A 304 -10.36 -14.13 -1.96
CA PHE A 304 -10.93 -13.12 -2.86
C PHE A 304 -10.97 -11.71 -2.26
N ASN A 305 -10.58 -11.55 -0.99
CA ASN A 305 -10.36 -10.25 -0.34
C ASN A 305 -8.87 -9.82 -0.35
N LEU A 306 -8.01 -10.50 -1.12
CA LEU A 306 -6.61 -10.11 -1.29
C LEU A 306 -6.44 -8.68 -1.82
N THR A 307 -7.37 -8.20 -2.65
CA THR A 307 -7.36 -6.80 -3.13
C THR A 307 -7.55 -5.81 -1.99
N SER A 308 -8.44 -6.09 -1.02
CA SER A 308 -8.61 -5.26 0.18
C SER A 308 -7.35 -5.24 1.04
N LYS A 309 -6.70 -6.40 1.19
CA LYS A 309 -5.41 -6.53 1.88
C LYS A 309 -4.30 -5.73 1.18
N MET A 310 -4.28 -5.74 -0.15
CA MET A 310 -3.36 -4.92 -0.94
C MET A 310 -3.63 -3.43 -0.70
N ILE A 311 -4.87 -2.97 -0.84
CA ILE A 311 -5.21 -1.55 -0.63
C ILE A 311 -4.82 -1.08 0.78
N LEU A 312 -5.10 -1.89 1.82
CA LEU A 312 -4.66 -1.60 3.19
C LEU A 312 -3.14 -1.38 3.26
N SER A 313 -2.37 -2.27 2.64
CA SER A 313 -0.91 -2.20 2.65
C SER A 313 -0.39 -0.91 2.04
N TYR A 314 -0.96 -0.48 0.91
CA TYR A 314 -0.55 0.73 0.19
C TYR A 314 -0.97 1.99 0.95
N ARG A 315 -2.19 2.03 1.49
CA ARG A 315 -2.65 3.17 2.29
C ARG A 315 -1.82 3.34 3.56
N TRP A 316 -1.58 2.26 4.30
CA TRP A 316 -0.74 2.29 5.49
C TRP A 316 0.67 2.80 5.17
N ALA A 317 1.30 2.26 4.12
CA ALA A 317 2.63 2.69 3.71
C ALA A 317 2.66 4.17 3.28
N ALA A 318 1.69 4.62 2.48
CA ALA A 318 1.65 5.99 1.99
C ALA A 318 1.46 7.02 3.11
N ILE A 319 0.68 6.67 4.14
CA ILE A 319 0.32 7.60 5.23
C ILE A 319 1.35 7.58 6.35
N PHE A 320 1.73 6.39 6.84
CA PHE A 320 2.53 6.27 8.05
C PHE A 320 4.03 6.17 7.79
N CYS A 321 4.43 5.72 6.60
CA CYS A 321 5.84 5.49 6.26
C CYS A 321 6.46 6.56 5.37
N LYS A 322 5.77 7.70 5.13
CA LYS A 322 6.22 8.75 4.22
C LYS A 322 7.64 9.19 4.59
N GLY A 323 8.57 9.04 3.65
CA GLY A 323 9.98 9.43 3.81
C GLY A 323 10.82 8.51 4.70
N GLN A 324 10.32 7.37 5.20
CA GLN A 324 11.10 6.46 6.05
C GLN A 324 11.97 5.49 5.25
N THR A 325 11.50 5.02 4.10
CA THR A 325 12.22 4.06 3.24
C THR A 325 12.20 4.53 1.78
N PRO A 326 13.26 4.28 0.98
CA PRO A 326 13.22 4.54 -0.46
C PRO A 326 12.41 3.49 -1.21
N MET A 327 12.24 2.28 -0.65
CA MET A 327 11.72 1.13 -1.37
C MET A 327 10.89 0.21 -0.48
N TYR A 328 9.93 -0.46 -1.11
CA TYR A 328 9.09 -1.50 -0.53
C TYR A 328 9.22 -2.78 -1.33
N LEU A 329 9.21 -3.93 -0.64
CA LEU A 329 9.19 -5.26 -1.24
C LEU A 329 7.98 -6.01 -0.70
N PHE A 330 7.16 -6.53 -1.61
CA PHE A 330 5.98 -7.32 -1.30
C PHE A 330 6.27 -8.78 -1.60
N ILE A 331 5.91 -9.67 -0.67
CA ILE A 331 6.03 -11.13 -0.84
C ILE A 331 4.83 -11.85 -0.20
N ASP A 332 4.58 -13.07 -0.65
CA ASP A 332 3.66 -14.00 0.02
C ASP A 332 4.37 -14.79 1.12
N ASP A 333 3.62 -15.23 2.13
CA ASP A 333 4.14 -15.96 3.30
C ASP A 333 4.60 -17.42 3.04
N ASP A 334 4.45 -17.92 1.81
CA ASP A 334 4.99 -19.20 1.35
C ASP A 334 6.33 -19.06 0.58
N TYR A 335 6.87 -17.84 0.52
CA TYR A 335 8.23 -17.53 0.07
C TYR A 335 9.06 -16.93 1.20
N VAL A 336 10.37 -17.09 1.08
CA VAL A 336 11.36 -16.50 1.97
C VAL A 336 12.36 -15.67 1.19
N LEU A 337 12.93 -14.66 1.85
CA LEU A 337 14.02 -13.87 1.27
C LEU A 337 15.38 -14.50 1.55
N LEU A 338 16.31 -14.22 0.65
CA LEU A 338 17.71 -14.62 0.72
C LEU A 338 18.54 -13.37 1.05
N PRO A 339 18.89 -13.15 2.34
CA PRO A 339 19.33 -11.85 2.83
C PRO A 339 20.47 -11.21 2.02
N ARG A 340 21.54 -11.97 1.75
CA ARG A 340 22.69 -11.48 0.98
C ARG A 340 22.30 -11.01 -0.43
N ASN A 341 21.49 -11.78 -1.14
CA ASN A 341 21.06 -11.45 -2.50
C ASN A 341 20.12 -10.24 -2.48
N THR A 342 19.20 -10.17 -1.51
CA THR A 342 18.29 -9.04 -1.34
C THR A 342 19.08 -7.74 -1.08
N VAL A 343 20.04 -7.75 -0.16
CA VAL A 343 20.89 -6.58 0.12
C VAL A 343 21.63 -6.10 -1.13
N ASN A 344 22.22 -7.03 -1.89
CA ASN A 344 22.93 -6.70 -3.12
C ASN A 344 22.01 -6.05 -4.17
N LEU A 345 20.81 -6.61 -4.35
CA LEU A 345 19.82 -6.05 -5.27
C LEU A 345 19.41 -4.64 -4.84
N ILE A 346 19.00 -4.44 -3.59
CA ILE A 346 18.51 -3.12 -3.14
C ILE A 346 19.61 -2.06 -3.19
N LYS A 347 20.86 -2.39 -2.82
CA LYS A 347 21.99 -1.46 -2.97
C LYS A 347 22.23 -1.09 -4.43
N SER A 348 22.14 -2.05 -5.35
CA SER A 348 22.24 -1.78 -6.79
C SER A 348 21.10 -0.88 -7.28
N LEU A 349 19.86 -1.16 -6.89
CA LEU A 349 18.71 -0.33 -7.28
C LEU A 349 18.78 1.07 -6.68
N ASN A 350 19.21 1.23 -5.43
CA ASN A 350 19.36 2.55 -4.79
C ASN A 350 20.44 3.42 -5.44
N SER A 351 21.45 2.80 -6.06
CA SER A 351 22.43 3.54 -6.86
C SER A 351 21.84 4.09 -8.17
N LEU A 352 20.82 3.40 -8.72
CA LEU A 352 20.11 3.77 -9.95
C LEU A 352 18.90 4.69 -9.68
N SER A 353 18.25 4.54 -8.52
CA SER A 353 16.98 5.20 -8.19
C SER A 353 17.09 6.69 -7.90
N LYS A 354 18.30 7.26 -7.87
CA LYS A 354 18.51 8.71 -7.72
C LYS A 354 17.88 9.54 -8.85
N SER A 355 17.45 8.91 -9.95
CA SER A 355 16.81 9.60 -11.08
C SER A 355 15.55 8.93 -11.64
N THR A 356 15.13 7.75 -11.16
CA THR A 356 13.98 7.02 -11.73
C THR A 356 13.21 6.21 -10.69
N SER A 357 11.87 6.30 -10.74
CA SER A 357 10.95 5.41 -10.01
C SER A 357 11.10 3.97 -10.48
N ILE A 358 11.17 3.00 -9.56
CA ILE A 358 11.36 1.58 -9.87
C ILE A 358 10.09 0.81 -9.57
N VAL A 359 9.68 -0.05 -10.51
CA VAL A 359 8.56 -0.99 -10.37
C VAL A 359 9.01 -2.32 -10.96
N GLY A 360 9.37 -3.28 -10.11
CA GLY A 360 10.14 -4.45 -10.52
C GLY A 360 9.63 -5.76 -9.94
N GLY A 361 9.64 -6.82 -10.74
CA GLY A 361 9.20 -8.14 -10.30
C GLY A 361 9.15 -9.14 -11.45
N PRO A 362 8.68 -10.37 -11.19
CA PRO A 362 8.54 -11.40 -12.21
C PRO A 362 7.27 -11.12 -13.02
N MET A 363 7.40 -10.60 -14.24
CA MET A 363 6.23 -10.28 -15.07
C MET A 363 5.50 -11.55 -15.49
N HIS A 364 4.16 -11.52 -15.41
CA HIS A 364 3.34 -12.62 -15.88
C HIS A 364 3.36 -12.67 -17.43
N PRO A 365 3.69 -13.82 -18.04
CA PRO A 365 3.91 -13.92 -19.49
C PRO A 365 2.61 -13.87 -20.29
N SER A 366 1.51 -14.34 -19.70
CA SER A 366 0.17 -14.25 -20.30
C SER A 366 -0.58 -13.07 -19.73
N ARG A 367 -1.25 -12.31 -20.59
CA ARG A 367 -2.17 -11.26 -20.16
C ARG A 367 -3.63 -11.67 -20.33
N LEU A 368 -3.88 -12.89 -20.81
CA LEU A 368 -5.23 -13.36 -21.12
C LEU A 368 -6.03 -13.52 -19.83
N VAL A 369 -7.22 -12.93 -19.81
CA VAL A 369 -8.17 -13.09 -18.71
C VAL A 369 -8.75 -14.49 -18.80
N ALA A 370 -8.60 -15.28 -17.73
CA ALA A 370 -9.26 -16.56 -17.63
C ALA A 370 -10.78 -16.34 -17.61
N ARG A 371 -11.50 -16.90 -18.58
CA ARG A 371 -12.96 -16.76 -18.67
C ARG A 371 -13.67 -18.00 -18.14
N PRO A 372 -14.80 -17.84 -17.43
CA PRO A 372 -15.64 -18.96 -17.06
C PRO A 372 -16.04 -19.75 -18.31
N SER A 373 -15.85 -21.07 -18.30
CA SER A 373 -16.17 -21.93 -19.42
C SER A 373 -16.89 -23.18 -18.94
N LYS A 374 -17.99 -23.55 -19.61
CA LYS A 374 -18.69 -24.82 -19.35
C LYS A 374 -17.81 -26.07 -19.55
N ARG A 375 -16.68 -25.94 -20.28
CA ARG A 375 -15.76 -27.03 -20.59
C ARG A 375 -14.60 -27.20 -19.61
N ARG A 376 -14.29 -26.18 -18.81
CA ARG A 376 -13.20 -26.19 -17.83
C ARG A 376 -13.78 -25.70 -16.52
N PHE A 377 -14.13 -26.64 -15.64
CA PHE A 377 -14.68 -26.28 -14.33
C PHE A 377 -13.62 -25.56 -13.47
N ASN A 378 -14.05 -24.46 -12.84
CA ASN A 378 -13.54 -23.93 -11.56
C ASN A 378 -12.05 -23.54 -11.50
N LEU A 379 -11.51 -22.82 -12.48
CA LEU A 379 -10.21 -22.19 -12.24
C LEU A 379 -10.41 -21.01 -11.28
N LYS A 380 -9.69 -21.03 -10.15
CA LYS A 380 -9.76 -20.03 -9.08
C LYS A 380 -9.54 -18.56 -9.51
N TRP A 381 -9.09 -18.35 -10.74
CA TRP A 381 -8.76 -17.06 -11.34
C TRP A 381 -9.68 -16.66 -12.50
N GLU A 382 -10.76 -17.40 -12.75
CA GLU A 382 -11.74 -17.02 -13.77
C GLU A 382 -12.36 -15.67 -13.44
N VAL A 383 -12.62 -14.82 -14.43
CA VAL A 383 -13.24 -13.51 -14.23
C VAL A 383 -14.29 -13.31 -15.31
N SER A 384 -15.52 -13.01 -14.88
CA SER A 384 -16.65 -12.86 -15.80
C SER A 384 -16.53 -11.57 -16.62
N MET A 385 -17.22 -11.52 -17.76
CA MET A 385 -17.31 -10.29 -18.57
C MET A 385 -18.03 -9.15 -17.84
N LYS A 386 -18.82 -9.45 -16.79
CA LYS A 386 -19.48 -8.44 -15.97
C LYS A 386 -18.49 -7.82 -14.97
N GLU A 387 -17.60 -8.63 -14.40
CA GLU A 387 -16.54 -8.16 -13.50
C GLU A 387 -15.44 -7.41 -14.27
N TYR A 388 -14.98 -7.96 -15.40
CA TYR A 388 -13.94 -7.32 -16.23
C TYR A 388 -14.14 -7.63 -17.73
N PRO A 389 -14.77 -6.74 -18.52
CA PRO A 389 -15.12 -7.04 -19.91
C PRO A 389 -13.97 -7.11 -20.95
N TRP A 390 -12.71 -6.82 -20.61
CA TRP A 390 -11.59 -6.90 -21.56
C TRP A 390 -10.94 -8.27 -21.52
N ASP A 391 -10.56 -8.79 -22.68
CA ASP A 391 -9.98 -10.13 -22.81
C ASP A 391 -8.54 -10.22 -22.31
N TYR A 392 -7.88 -9.07 -22.11
CA TYR A 392 -6.52 -9.00 -21.61
C TYR A 392 -6.40 -8.00 -20.47
N TYR A 393 -5.68 -8.40 -19.42
CA TYR A 393 -5.15 -7.48 -18.43
C TYR A 393 -3.99 -6.65 -19.02
N PRO A 394 -3.68 -5.47 -18.45
CA PRO A 394 -2.39 -4.83 -18.63
C PRO A 394 -1.24 -5.72 -18.11
N PRO A 395 0.03 -5.42 -18.42
CA PRO A 395 1.15 -6.12 -17.82
C PRO A 395 1.09 -6.07 -16.30
N TYR A 396 1.35 -7.20 -15.65
CA TYR A 396 1.31 -7.36 -14.19
C TYR A 396 2.35 -8.38 -13.73
N PHE A 397 2.66 -8.41 -12.43
CA PHE A 397 3.60 -9.36 -11.85
C PHE A 397 2.90 -10.66 -11.42
N TYR A 398 3.65 -11.76 -11.35
CA TYR A 398 3.20 -12.92 -10.56
C TYR A 398 3.09 -12.52 -9.08
N GLY A 399 2.05 -13.00 -8.39
CA GLY A 399 1.82 -12.75 -6.96
C GLY A 399 2.85 -13.31 -5.99
N ILE A 400 3.98 -13.83 -6.46
CA ILE A 400 5.05 -14.32 -5.58
C ILE A 400 5.80 -13.17 -4.89
N GLY A 401 5.91 -12.02 -5.56
CA GLY A 401 6.52 -10.84 -4.99
C GLY A 401 6.99 -9.82 -6.04
N TYR A 402 7.11 -8.58 -5.62
CA TYR A 402 7.53 -7.44 -6.44
C TYR A 402 8.05 -6.31 -5.53
N LEU A 403 8.83 -5.39 -6.09
CA LEU A 403 9.33 -4.21 -5.39
C LEU A 403 8.90 -2.93 -6.08
N MET A 404 8.78 -1.86 -5.30
CA MET A 404 8.47 -0.52 -5.79
C MET A 404 9.17 0.56 -4.96
N SER A 405 9.55 1.64 -5.64
CA SER A 405 10.00 2.87 -4.97
C SER A 405 8.87 3.52 -4.18
N SER A 406 9.22 4.28 -3.13
CA SER A 406 8.27 4.90 -2.21
C SER A 406 7.31 5.89 -2.88
N ASP A 407 7.78 6.65 -3.87
CA ASP A 407 6.97 7.55 -4.68
C ASP A 407 5.84 6.81 -5.42
N VAL A 408 6.14 5.64 -6.01
CA VAL A 408 5.15 4.81 -6.69
C VAL A 408 4.09 4.28 -5.73
N ILE A 409 4.46 3.95 -4.48
CA ILE A 409 3.49 3.50 -3.47
C ILE A 409 2.46 4.59 -3.17
N ASN A 410 2.90 5.85 -3.06
CA ASN A 410 2.00 6.98 -2.80
C ASN A 410 1.04 7.19 -3.98
N GLU A 411 1.57 7.25 -5.20
CA GLU A 411 0.76 7.37 -6.41
C GLU A 411 -0.22 6.20 -6.59
N ALA A 412 0.23 4.97 -6.33
CA ALA A 412 -0.59 3.77 -6.46
C ALA A 412 -1.71 3.74 -5.41
N SER A 413 -1.43 4.11 -4.16
CA SER A 413 -2.44 4.23 -3.09
C SER A 413 -3.59 5.16 -3.53
N LEU A 414 -3.24 6.31 -4.13
CA LEU A 414 -4.21 7.27 -4.63
C LEU A 414 -4.95 6.74 -5.88
N ALA A 415 -4.25 6.17 -6.85
CA ALA A 415 -4.86 5.58 -8.04
C ALA A 415 -5.82 4.43 -7.71
N MET A 416 -5.57 3.67 -6.65
CA MET A 416 -6.47 2.64 -6.13
C MET A 416 -7.82 3.23 -5.67
N ALA A 417 -7.89 4.49 -5.21
CA ALA A 417 -9.17 5.15 -4.88
C ALA A 417 -10.12 5.21 -6.08
N PHE A 418 -9.55 5.44 -7.27
CA PHE A 418 -10.26 5.77 -8.50
C PHE A 418 -10.28 4.60 -9.50
N THR A 419 -9.85 3.42 -9.07
CA THR A 419 -9.76 2.23 -9.91
C THR A 419 -10.63 1.16 -9.31
N GLN A 420 -11.71 0.75 -9.97
CA GLN A 420 -12.53 -0.31 -9.42
C GLN A 420 -11.70 -1.58 -9.15
N ASN A 421 -11.90 -2.11 -7.95
CA ASN A 421 -11.40 -3.41 -7.55
C ASN A 421 -11.91 -4.53 -8.46
N ILE A 422 -11.01 -5.47 -8.74
CA ILE A 422 -11.33 -6.83 -9.18
C ILE A 422 -10.82 -7.80 -8.13
N ARG A 423 -11.34 -9.02 -8.10
CA ARG A 423 -10.95 -10.01 -7.07
C ARG A 423 -9.56 -10.63 -7.25
N ILE A 424 -8.90 -10.35 -8.38
CA ILE A 424 -7.54 -10.81 -8.68
C ILE A 424 -6.57 -9.66 -8.38
N ASP A 425 -5.95 -9.69 -7.20
CA ASP A 425 -5.12 -8.61 -6.65
C ASP A 425 -3.91 -8.28 -7.53
N ASP A 426 -3.21 -9.31 -8.03
CA ASP A 426 -2.04 -9.12 -8.91
C ASP A 426 -2.42 -8.39 -10.21
N SER A 427 -3.53 -8.79 -10.83
CA SER A 427 -4.04 -8.16 -12.06
C SER A 427 -4.61 -6.77 -11.78
N TYR A 428 -5.24 -6.57 -10.62
CA TYR A 428 -5.68 -5.25 -10.16
C TYR A 428 -4.51 -4.28 -10.05
N LEU A 429 -3.39 -4.70 -9.45
CA LEU A 429 -2.19 -3.88 -9.38
C LEU A 429 -1.66 -3.52 -10.78
N GLY A 430 -1.67 -4.46 -11.72
CA GLY A 430 -1.33 -4.18 -13.12
C GLY A 430 -2.21 -3.11 -13.76
N ILE A 431 -3.51 -3.12 -13.47
CA ILE A 431 -4.45 -2.08 -13.92
C ILE A 431 -4.08 -0.72 -13.30
N VAL A 432 -3.83 -0.68 -11.99
CA VAL A 432 -3.44 0.55 -11.28
C VAL A 432 -2.15 1.13 -11.86
N LEU A 433 -1.10 0.31 -11.99
CA LEU A 433 0.21 0.74 -12.52
C LEU A 433 0.12 1.17 -13.99
N SER A 434 -0.70 0.49 -14.79
CA SER A 434 -0.93 0.89 -16.18
C SER A 434 -1.66 2.23 -16.27
N ARG A 435 -2.59 2.53 -15.36
CA ARG A 435 -3.27 3.84 -15.29
C ARG A 435 -2.31 4.96 -14.91
N LEU A 436 -1.32 4.66 -14.07
CA LEU A 436 -0.21 5.56 -13.73
C LEU A 436 0.87 5.64 -14.83
N ASN A 437 0.72 4.89 -15.93
CA ASN A 437 1.71 4.79 -17.00
C ASN A 437 3.11 4.40 -16.47
N LYS A 438 3.16 3.53 -15.44
CA LYS A 438 4.42 3.00 -14.93
C LYS A 438 4.88 1.86 -15.83
N THR A 439 6.16 1.85 -16.14
CA THR A 439 6.79 0.76 -16.89
C THR A 439 7.22 -0.33 -15.91
N LEU A 440 6.73 -1.55 -16.12
CA LEU A 440 7.10 -2.69 -15.28
C LEU A 440 8.43 -3.28 -15.76
N ILE A 441 9.34 -3.52 -14.82
CA ILE A 441 10.65 -4.12 -15.08
C ILE A 441 10.58 -5.61 -14.72
N ASN A 442 10.80 -6.48 -15.70
CA ASN A 442 10.93 -7.91 -15.44
C ASN A 442 12.29 -8.20 -14.78
N MET A 443 12.28 -8.62 -13.52
CA MET A 443 13.49 -8.85 -12.72
C MET A 443 13.80 -10.34 -12.60
N LYS A 444 14.99 -10.74 -13.07
CA LYS A 444 15.48 -12.14 -13.07
C LYS A 444 15.77 -12.68 -11.67
N GLU A 445 15.89 -11.77 -10.70
CA GLU A 445 16.09 -12.00 -9.27
C GLU A 445 14.83 -12.59 -8.62
N PHE A 446 13.66 -12.31 -9.20
CA PHE A 446 12.38 -12.89 -8.81
C PHE A 446 12.08 -14.08 -9.71
N ARG A 447 11.91 -15.27 -9.13
CA ARG A 447 11.66 -16.50 -9.89
C ARG A 447 10.64 -17.38 -9.20
N TYR A 448 9.65 -17.81 -9.98
CA TYR A 448 8.67 -18.80 -9.53
C TYR A 448 9.32 -20.17 -9.22
N HIS A 449 10.26 -20.59 -10.06
CA HIS A 449 10.99 -21.85 -9.91
C HIS A 449 12.49 -21.62 -9.67
N VAL A 450 12.89 -21.74 -8.41
CA VAL A 450 14.27 -21.54 -7.97
C VAL A 450 14.97 -22.88 -7.75
N ARG A 451 16.22 -22.96 -8.18
CA ARG A 451 17.16 -24.06 -7.92
C ARG A 451 18.44 -23.45 -7.35
N LYS A 452 19.33 -24.26 -6.78
CA LYS A 452 20.61 -23.77 -6.21
C LYS A 452 21.40 -22.88 -7.19
N LYS A 453 21.42 -23.19 -8.49
CA LYS A 453 22.06 -22.35 -9.51
C LYS A 453 21.48 -20.93 -9.59
N HIS A 454 20.17 -20.79 -9.48
CA HIS A 454 19.51 -19.47 -9.55
C HIS A 454 19.82 -18.62 -8.30
N ILE A 455 19.94 -19.27 -7.13
CA ILE A 455 20.36 -18.58 -5.90
C ILE A 455 21.77 -18.01 -6.07
N ARG A 456 22.70 -18.79 -6.64
CA ARG A 456 24.06 -18.32 -6.94
C ARG A 456 24.08 -17.19 -7.97
N MET A 457 23.10 -17.15 -8.87
CA MET A 457 22.92 -16.09 -9.86
C MET A 457 22.19 -14.85 -9.33
N GLY A 458 21.88 -14.78 -8.03
CA GLY A 458 21.27 -13.60 -7.40
C GLY A 458 19.76 -13.67 -7.20
N ALA A 459 19.12 -14.84 -7.31
CA ALA A 459 17.70 -14.95 -6.93
C ALA A 459 17.51 -14.52 -5.47
N ILE A 460 16.56 -13.61 -5.20
CA ILE A 460 16.38 -13.02 -3.86
C ILE A 460 15.35 -13.76 -3.02
N MET A 461 14.56 -14.64 -3.62
CA MET A 461 13.47 -15.31 -2.95
C MET A 461 13.32 -16.74 -3.42
N VAL A 462 12.77 -17.60 -2.56
CA VAL A 462 12.55 -19.03 -2.84
C VAL A 462 11.36 -19.53 -2.02
N LYS A 463 10.66 -20.57 -2.51
CA LYS A 463 9.58 -21.19 -1.73
C LYS A 463 10.08 -21.73 -0.40
N MET A 464 9.30 -21.53 0.65
CA MET A 464 9.62 -21.89 2.03
C MET A 464 10.05 -23.37 2.16
N ASN A 465 9.28 -24.30 1.58
CA ASN A 465 9.57 -25.74 1.66
C ASN A 465 10.94 -26.12 1.06
N LEU A 466 11.35 -25.44 -0.01
CA LEU A 466 12.66 -25.67 -0.60
C LEU A 466 13.75 -25.07 0.30
N ALA A 467 13.52 -23.87 0.83
CA ALA A 467 14.47 -23.17 1.68
C ALA A 467 14.83 -23.95 2.95
N MET A 468 13.85 -24.62 3.57
CA MET A 468 14.07 -25.50 4.73
C MET A 468 15.20 -26.52 4.48
N ASN A 469 15.29 -27.03 3.27
CA ASN A 469 16.22 -28.10 2.91
C ASN A 469 17.57 -27.57 2.43
N ILE A 470 17.63 -26.34 1.89
CA ILE A 470 18.84 -25.87 1.19
C ILE A 470 19.51 -24.66 1.81
N ILE A 471 18.87 -23.94 2.73
CA ILE A 471 19.44 -22.75 3.38
C ILE A 471 19.80 -23.06 4.83
N ASP A 472 21.00 -22.65 5.24
CA ASP A 472 21.39 -22.61 6.64
C ASP A 472 21.01 -21.24 7.22
N TRP A 473 19.94 -21.19 8.02
CA TRP A 473 19.46 -19.95 8.63
C TRP A 473 20.31 -19.44 9.80
N ARG A 474 21.40 -20.12 10.15
CA ARG A 474 22.41 -19.58 11.06
C ARG A 474 23.29 -18.55 10.36
N THR A 475 23.62 -18.80 9.10
CA THR A 475 24.52 -17.98 8.26
C THR A 475 23.79 -17.21 7.16
N GLY A 476 22.64 -17.70 6.70
CA GLY A 476 21.92 -17.22 5.51
C GLY A 476 22.42 -17.81 4.20
N ASP A 477 23.38 -18.74 4.24
CA ASP A 477 24.02 -19.33 3.05
C ASP A 477 23.34 -20.63 2.61
N ILE A 478 23.65 -21.06 1.38
CA ILE A 478 23.25 -22.39 0.89
C ILE A 478 24.02 -23.46 1.69
N LYS A 479 23.31 -24.44 2.25
CA LYS A 479 23.91 -25.62 2.89
C LYS A 479 24.89 -26.29 1.92
N ARG A 480 26.13 -26.47 2.38
CA ARG A 480 27.12 -27.33 1.70
C ARG A 480 26.53 -28.74 1.71
N THR A 481 26.29 -29.28 0.51
CA THR A 481 25.91 -30.69 0.31
C THR A 481 27.13 -31.55 0.34
#